data_AF-D9QIJ6-F1
#
_entry.id   AF-D9QIJ6-F1
#
_cell.length_a   1.000
_cell.length_b   1.000
_cell.length_c   1.000
_cell.angle_alpha   90.00
_cell.angle_beta   90.00
_cell.angle_gamma   90.00
#
_symmetry.space_group_name_H-M   'P 1'
#
loop_
_entity.id
_entity.type
_entity.pdbx_description
1 polymer ?
#
loop_
_entity_poly.entity_id
_entity_poly.type
_entity_poly.pdbx_seq_one_letter_code
_entity_poly.pdbx_strand_id
1 'polypeptide(L)'
;MIGLMLALVVAPPAPAPQAVQATLQSCAMEQDRWVCRYQVPNIEIIPFTGDASELELTPRTGPAPSPVPGDTPAGTTPTEVAAAGSEAGILTEREAGLVARCADAGWMSLCLPDDRRAARSLRDRQVAYQTVQRSVTGLLAEDRCEEAIRAALDGGYLGLAREARAFCAASVAEPVNVQAVVPPAS
;
A
#
# COMPACT_ATOMS: atom_id res chain seq x y z
N MET A 1 49.69 38.24 27.60
CA MET A 1 48.39 38.81 28.00
C MET A 1 47.49 38.80 26.77
N ILE A 2 46.20 38.46 26.98
CA ILE A 2 45.09 38.47 26.01
C ILE A 2 45.18 37.32 24.99
N GLY A 3 44.27 36.36 24.93
CA GLY A 3 42.91 36.32 25.48
C GLY A 3 42.02 35.66 24.44
N LEU A 4 41.78 34.38 24.65
CA LEU A 4 40.94 33.45 23.89
C LEU A 4 39.48 33.91 23.89
N MET A 5 38.78 33.95 22.74
CA MET A 5 37.31 33.82 22.69
C MET A 5 36.87 33.17 21.36
N LEU A 6 36.80 31.84 21.38
CA LEU A 6 35.94 31.05 20.48
C LEU A 6 34.49 31.23 20.94
N ALA A 7 33.64 31.81 20.09
CA ALA A 7 32.19 31.79 20.29
C ALA A 7 31.61 30.54 19.59
N LEU A 8 31.63 29.41 20.28
CA LEU A 8 30.81 28.24 19.94
C LEU A 8 29.37 28.54 20.39
N VAL A 9 28.52 28.93 19.44
CA VAL A 9 27.07 28.97 19.64
C VAL A 9 26.59 27.52 19.70
N VAL A 10 26.45 27.00 20.91
CA VAL A 10 25.72 25.76 21.20
C VAL A 10 24.24 26.08 21.05
N ALA A 11 23.64 25.64 19.93
CA ALA A 11 22.19 25.58 19.81
C ALA A 11 21.65 24.46 20.72
N PRO A 12 20.58 24.69 21.51
CA PRO A 12 19.95 23.62 22.27
C PRO A 12 19.35 22.57 21.31
N PRO A 13 19.42 21.28 21.63
CA PRO A 13 18.77 20.24 20.85
C PRO A 13 17.25 20.50 20.84
N ALA A 14 16.66 20.58 19.66
CA ALA A 14 15.20 20.57 19.50
C ALA A 14 14.64 19.31 20.18
N PRO A 15 13.51 19.40 20.92
CA PRO A 15 12.90 18.22 21.51
C PRO A 15 12.48 17.27 20.40
N ALA A 16 13.01 16.05 20.43
CA ALA A 16 12.60 14.99 19.52
C ALA A 16 11.07 14.80 19.63
N PRO A 17 10.36 14.53 18.52
CA PRO A 17 8.97 14.11 18.60
C PRO A 17 8.94 12.85 19.48
N GLN A 18 8.27 12.95 20.61
CA GLN A 18 8.07 11.83 21.51
C GLN A 18 7.16 10.85 20.77
N ALA A 19 7.75 9.92 20.03
CA ALA A 19 7.03 8.81 19.45
C ALA A 19 6.50 7.99 20.62
N VAL A 20 5.23 8.20 20.97
CA VAL A 20 4.55 7.44 22.02
C VAL A 20 4.44 6.01 21.52
N GLN A 21 5.33 5.14 22.01
CA GLN A 21 5.31 3.73 21.67
C GLN A 21 4.43 3.00 22.67
N ALA A 22 3.33 2.42 22.19
CA ALA A 22 2.55 1.48 22.98
C ALA A 22 3.40 0.23 23.23
N THR A 23 3.65 -0.09 24.50
CA THR A 23 4.42 -1.29 24.85
C THR A 23 3.49 -2.49 24.92
N LEU A 24 3.81 -3.54 24.16
CA LEU A 24 3.08 -4.80 24.20
C LEU A 24 3.29 -5.45 25.58
N GLN A 25 2.21 -5.68 26.32
CA GLN A 25 2.30 -6.32 27.64
C GLN A 25 2.25 -7.84 27.53
N SER A 26 1.26 -8.36 26.81
CA SER A 26 1.09 -9.79 26.65
C SER A 26 0.27 -10.10 25.41
N CYS A 27 0.55 -11.24 24.78
CA CYS A 27 -0.34 -11.87 23.83
C CYS A 27 -0.70 -13.24 24.38
N ALA A 28 -2.00 -13.52 24.47
CA ALA A 28 -2.51 -14.81 24.93
C ALA A 28 -3.53 -15.34 23.92
N MET A 29 -3.66 -16.66 23.85
CA MET A 29 -4.67 -17.31 23.04
C MET A 29 -5.94 -17.47 23.89
N GLU A 30 -6.94 -16.62 23.65
CA GLU A 30 -8.24 -16.68 24.32
C GLU A 30 -9.29 -17.07 23.27
N GLN A 31 -10.06 -18.13 23.50
CA GLN A 31 -11.15 -18.56 22.60
C GLN A 31 -10.73 -18.75 21.13
N ASP A 32 -9.66 -19.51 20.88
CA ASP A 32 -9.09 -19.74 19.54
C ASP A 32 -8.66 -18.48 18.76
N ARG A 33 -8.48 -17.34 19.46
CA ARG A 33 -7.90 -16.13 18.86
C ARG A 33 -6.76 -15.57 19.69
N TRP A 34 -5.77 -14.99 19.00
CA TRP A 34 -4.69 -14.25 19.63
C TRP A 34 -5.19 -12.87 20.07
N VAL A 35 -5.13 -12.61 21.38
CA VAL A 35 -5.46 -11.31 21.97
C VAL A 35 -4.18 -10.71 22.54
N CYS A 36 -3.74 -9.61 21.94
CA CYS A 36 -2.60 -8.83 22.42
C CYS A 36 -3.08 -7.61 23.20
N ARG A 37 -2.59 -7.48 24.44
CA ARG A 37 -2.88 -6.36 25.34
C ARG A 37 -1.73 -5.38 25.28
N TYR A 38 -2.04 -4.13 24.97
CA TYR A 38 -1.07 -3.04 24.89
C TYR A 38 -1.31 -2.06 26.03
N GLN A 39 -0.24 -1.60 26.67
CA GLN A 39 -0.32 -0.49 27.62
C GLN A 39 0.04 0.80 26.89
N VAL A 40 -0.93 1.71 26.85
CA VAL A 40 -0.72 3.08 26.36
C VAL A 40 -0.44 3.95 27.58
N PRO A 41 0.75 4.59 27.68
CA PRO A 41 1.04 5.49 28.79
C PRO A 41 0.09 6.71 28.74
N ASN A 42 -0.34 7.17 29.92
CA ASN A 42 -1.21 8.33 30.04
C ASN A 42 -0.41 9.59 29.69
N ILE A 43 -0.88 10.35 28.69
CA ILE A 43 -0.24 11.58 28.25
C ILE A 43 -0.96 12.73 28.94
N GLU A 44 -0.26 13.47 29.79
CA GLU A 44 -0.73 14.76 30.27
C GLU A 44 -0.32 15.83 29.25
N ILE A 45 -1.31 16.34 28.50
CA ILE A 45 -1.08 17.45 27.58
C ILE A 45 -0.95 18.70 28.46
N ILE A 46 0.28 19.13 28.73
CA ILE A 46 0.53 20.41 29.40
C ILE A 46 0.11 21.51 28.41
N PRO A 47 -0.96 22.29 28.70
CA PRO A 47 -1.31 23.40 27.84
C PRO A 47 -0.20 24.44 27.91
N PHE A 48 0.35 24.80 26.74
CA PHE A 48 1.24 25.94 26.62
C PHE A 48 0.47 27.20 27.04
N THR A 49 0.90 27.85 28.13
CA THR A 49 0.45 29.20 28.48
C THR A 49 1.15 30.20 27.55
N GLY A 50 0.64 30.27 26.32
CA GLY A 50 1.01 31.24 25.31
C GLY A 50 -0.25 31.57 24.53
N ASP A 51 -0.91 32.63 24.97
CA ASP A 51 -2.02 33.35 24.35
C ASP A 51 -3.08 32.49 23.63
N ALA A 52 -4.11 32.16 24.40
CA ALA A 52 -5.37 31.62 23.93
C ALA A 52 -6.00 32.54 22.87
N SER A 53 -5.96 32.10 21.62
CA SER A 53 -6.98 32.41 20.63
C SER A 53 -7.57 31.10 20.13
N GLU A 54 -8.66 30.72 20.81
CA GLU A 54 -9.86 30.11 20.24
C GLU A 54 -9.65 29.07 19.12
N LEU A 55 -9.33 27.84 19.52
CA LEU A 55 -9.60 26.66 18.72
C LEU A 55 -10.62 25.80 19.48
N GLU A 56 -11.87 26.12 19.23
CA GLU A 56 -13.04 25.37 19.67
C GLU A 56 -13.01 23.96 19.07
N LEU A 57 -12.60 22.97 19.87
CA LEU A 57 -12.72 21.56 19.52
C LEU A 57 -14.12 21.06 19.90
N THR A 58 -15.06 21.12 18.95
CA THR A 58 -16.33 20.38 19.06
C THR A 58 -16.06 18.87 18.97
N PRO A 59 -16.56 18.05 19.92
CA PRO A 59 -16.45 16.59 19.85
C PRO A 59 -17.37 16.02 18.76
N ARG A 60 -16.79 15.34 17.76
CA ARG A 60 -17.53 14.65 16.69
C ARG A 60 -18.06 13.31 17.20
N THR A 61 -19.27 13.33 17.73
CA THR A 61 -20.10 12.13 17.99
C THR A 61 -20.48 11.45 16.66
N GLY A 62 -20.54 10.12 16.66
CA GLY A 62 -20.61 9.27 15.45
C GLY A 62 -21.84 9.45 14.55
N PRO A 63 -21.85 8.82 13.36
CA PRO A 63 -22.91 9.02 12.38
C PRO A 63 -24.15 8.18 12.72
N ALA A 64 -25.29 8.84 12.90
CA ALA A 64 -26.60 8.25 12.69
C ALA A 64 -27.11 8.63 11.27
N PRO A 65 -27.82 7.73 10.58
CA PRO A 65 -28.16 7.89 9.15
C PRO A 65 -29.27 8.91 8.96
N SER A 66 -29.19 9.70 7.88
CA SER A 66 -30.32 10.52 7.42
C SER A 66 -30.47 10.47 5.90
N PRO A 67 -31.73 10.65 5.41
CA PRO A 67 -32.22 10.06 4.17
C PRO A 67 -32.03 10.96 2.95
N VAL A 68 -31.90 10.32 1.78
CA VAL A 68 -32.05 10.91 0.43
C VAL A 68 -33.55 11.23 0.22
N PRO A 69 -33.97 12.35 -0.41
CA PRO A 69 -34.04 12.40 -1.89
C PRO A 69 -33.91 13.81 -2.54
N GLY A 70 -33.55 13.86 -3.83
CA GLY A 70 -33.77 15.03 -4.69
C GLY A 70 -32.95 15.08 -5.99
N ASP A 71 -33.57 14.66 -7.10
CA ASP A 71 -33.25 14.95 -8.51
C ASP A 71 -32.90 16.44 -8.76
N THR A 72 -32.09 16.93 -9.70
CA THR A 72 -31.88 16.70 -11.17
C THR A 72 -30.75 17.69 -11.61
N PRO A 73 -30.37 17.91 -12.90
CA PRO A 73 -30.20 17.04 -14.08
C PRO A 73 -28.76 17.09 -14.67
N ALA A 74 -28.57 16.29 -15.72
CA ALA A 74 -27.41 16.10 -16.59
C ALA A 74 -26.54 17.31 -16.95
N GLY A 75 -25.22 17.07 -17.05
CA GLY A 75 -24.26 18.01 -17.60
C GLY A 75 -22.88 17.41 -17.86
N THR A 76 -22.77 16.66 -18.97
CA THR A 76 -21.55 16.44 -19.78
C THR A 76 -20.39 15.64 -19.17
N THR A 77 -20.26 14.41 -19.65
CA THR A 77 -19.07 13.55 -19.57
C THR A 77 -17.86 14.20 -20.24
N PRO A 78 -16.66 14.04 -19.65
CA PRO A 78 -15.46 13.79 -20.40
C PRO A 78 -15.02 12.36 -20.11
N THR A 79 -15.16 11.54 -21.14
CA THR A 79 -14.27 10.42 -21.46
C THR A 79 -13.83 9.58 -20.27
N GLU A 80 -14.62 8.54 -20.04
CA GLU A 80 -14.18 7.17 -19.80
C GLU A 80 -12.84 6.89 -20.50
N VAL A 81 -11.74 7.30 -19.89
CA VAL A 81 -10.53 6.50 -19.96
C VAL A 81 -10.87 5.34 -19.06
N ALA A 82 -11.28 4.24 -19.67
CA ALA A 82 -11.37 2.94 -19.05
C ALA A 82 -10.25 2.86 -18.00
N ALA A 83 -10.66 2.91 -16.73
CA ALA A 83 -9.81 2.47 -15.65
C ALA A 83 -9.55 1.00 -15.95
N ALA A 84 -8.50 0.76 -16.74
CA ALA A 84 -7.92 -0.56 -16.89
C ALA A 84 -7.74 -1.04 -15.46
N GLY A 85 -8.55 -2.04 -15.11
CA GLY A 85 -8.77 -2.46 -13.74
C GLY A 85 -7.43 -2.53 -13.03
N SER A 86 -7.32 -1.79 -11.93
CA SER A 86 -6.20 -1.93 -11.01
C SER A 86 -6.35 -3.25 -10.24
N GLU A 87 -6.44 -4.37 -10.95
CA GLU A 87 -6.21 -5.70 -10.42
C GLU A 87 -4.72 -6.06 -10.55
N ALA A 88 -3.83 -5.08 -10.32
CA ALA A 88 -2.40 -5.34 -10.17
C ALA A 88 -2.09 -5.67 -8.71
N GLY A 89 -2.77 -6.69 -8.17
CA GLY A 89 -2.47 -7.59 -7.04
C GLY A 89 -1.92 -7.09 -5.69
N ILE A 90 -1.48 -5.84 -5.56
CA ILE A 90 -0.70 -5.36 -4.41
C ILE A 90 -1.21 -4.03 -3.86
N LEU A 91 -1.74 -3.16 -4.73
CA LEU A 91 -2.24 -1.86 -4.32
C LEU A 91 -3.74 -1.93 -4.04
N THR A 92 -4.17 -1.32 -2.93
CA THR A 92 -5.59 -1.04 -2.71
C THR A 92 -6.08 0.03 -3.70
N GLU A 93 -7.38 0.08 -3.98
CA GLU A 93 -7.98 1.07 -4.90
C GLU A 93 -7.64 2.52 -4.50
N ARG A 94 -7.61 2.79 -3.18
CA ARG A 94 -7.21 4.09 -2.63
C ARG A 94 -5.75 4.42 -2.95
N GLU A 95 -4.85 3.46 -2.79
CA GLU A 95 -3.43 3.62 -3.10
C GLU A 95 -3.19 3.78 -4.59
N ALA A 96 -3.87 3.01 -5.43
CA ALA A 96 -3.82 3.15 -6.89
C ALA A 96 -4.26 4.56 -7.31
N GLY A 97 -5.34 5.09 -6.72
CA GLY A 97 -5.77 6.46 -6.95
C GLY A 97 -4.75 7.51 -6.50
N LEU A 98 -4.04 7.27 -5.40
CA LEU A 98 -2.96 8.14 -4.92
C LEU A 98 -1.78 8.15 -5.89
N VAL A 99 -1.34 6.98 -6.36
CA VAL A 99 -0.28 6.84 -7.37
C VAL A 99 -0.65 7.60 -8.65
N ALA A 100 -1.87 7.37 -9.17
CA ALA A 100 -2.34 7.98 -10.41
C ALA A 100 -2.36 9.51 -10.36
N ARG A 101 -2.69 10.10 -9.20
CA ARG A 101 -2.77 11.56 -9.04
C ARG A 101 -1.43 12.20 -8.67
N CYS A 102 -0.62 11.53 -7.85
CA CYS A 102 0.48 12.19 -7.14
C CYS A 102 1.88 11.63 -7.44
N ALA A 103 2.04 10.48 -8.11
CA ALA A 103 3.37 9.91 -8.32
C ALA A 103 4.24 10.77 -9.26
N ASP A 104 3.66 11.26 -10.36
CA ASP A 104 4.31 12.11 -11.38
C ASP A 104 4.08 13.61 -11.17
N ALA A 105 3.37 13.97 -10.11
CA ALA A 105 2.95 15.34 -9.91
C ALA A 105 4.14 16.23 -9.54
N GLY A 106 4.33 17.30 -10.32
CA GLY A 106 5.39 18.29 -10.12
C GLY A 106 5.20 19.14 -8.86
N TRP A 107 6.17 20.03 -8.59
CA TRP A 107 6.14 20.91 -7.41
C TRP A 107 4.95 21.89 -7.39
N MET A 108 4.34 22.15 -8.55
CA MET A 108 3.14 23.00 -8.71
C MET A 108 1.82 22.24 -8.57
N SER A 109 1.85 20.92 -8.27
CA SER A 109 0.64 20.14 -8.10
C SER A 109 0.05 20.31 -6.69
N LEU A 110 -1.28 20.10 -6.58
CA LEU A 110 -2.01 20.14 -5.31
C LEU A 110 -1.65 19.00 -4.33
N CYS A 111 -0.78 18.08 -4.74
CA CYS A 111 -0.35 16.98 -3.87
C CYS A 111 0.62 17.49 -2.80
N LEU A 112 0.38 17.10 -1.55
CA LEU A 112 1.31 17.39 -0.46
C LEU A 112 2.67 16.72 -0.72
N PRO A 113 3.78 17.27 -0.21
CA PRO A 113 5.10 16.66 -0.36
C PRO A 113 5.16 15.20 0.13
N ASP A 114 4.45 14.88 1.21
CA ASP A 114 4.40 13.54 1.78
C ASP A 114 3.56 12.58 0.92
N ASP A 115 2.43 13.04 0.38
CA ASP A 115 1.62 12.27 -0.57
C ASP A 115 2.42 11.94 -1.83
N ARG A 116 3.25 12.87 -2.33
CA ARG A 116 4.14 12.62 -3.46
C ARG A 116 5.18 11.55 -3.15
N ARG A 117 5.76 11.56 -1.94
CA ARG A 117 6.71 10.52 -1.51
C ARG A 117 6.04 9.16 -1.37
N ALA A 118 4.85 9.11 -0.74
CA ALA A 118 4.06 7.90 -0.60
C ALA A 118 3.62 7.33 -1.95
N ALA A 119 3.16 8.18 -2.87
CA ALA A 119 2.76 7.79 -4.21
C ALA A 119 3.94 7.19 -5.01
N ARG A 120 5.13 7.78 -4.91
CA ARG A 120 6.33 7.23 -5.56
C ARG A 120 6.74 5.89 -4.99
N SER A 121 6.76 5.74 -3.66
CA SER A 121 7.11 4.45 -3.04
C SER A 121 6.07 3.35 -3.36
N LEU A 122 4.80 3.69 -3.49
CA LEU A 122 3.74 2.78 -3.96
C LEU A 122 3.96 2.38 -5.42
N ARG A 123 4.29 3.34 -6.29
CA ARG A 123 4.63 3.06 -7.69
C ARG A 123 5.85 2.15 -7.81
N ASP A 124 6.90 2.42 -7.05
CA ASP A 124 8.14 1.63 -7.09
C ASP A 124 7.85 0.17 -6.68
N ARG A 125 7.00 -0.04 -5.67
CA ARG A 125 6.51 -1.37 -5.28
C ARG A 125 5.74 -2.06 -6.40
N GLN A 126 4.87 -1.33 -7.10
CA GLN A 126 4.12 -1.88 -8.22
C GLN A 126 5.04 -2.26 -9.39
N VAL A 127 6.02 -1.42 -9.72
CA VAL A 127 7.01 -1.69 -10.77
C VAL A 127 7.87 -2.90 -10.41
N ALA A 128 8.30 -3.02 -9.15
CA ALA A 128 9.04 -4.19 -8.67
C ALA A 128 8.23 -5.48 -8.85
N TYR A 129 6.95 -5.47 -8.46
CA TYR A 129 6.08 -6.62 -8.65
C TYR A 129 5.87 -6.97 -10.12
N GLN A 130 5.57 -5.99 -10.97
CA GLN A 130 5.40 -6.25 -12.41
C GLN A 130 6.67 -6.81 -13.06
N THR A 131 7.83 -6.42 -12.57
CA THR A 131 9.11 -6.97 -13.04
C THR A 131 9.24 -8.44 -12.68
N VAL A 132 8.92 -8.82 -11.43
CA VAL A 132 8.91 -10.22 -11.01
C VAL A 132 7.83 -11.01 -11.77
N GLN A 133 6.63 -10.46 -11.93
CA GLN A 133 5.55 -11.08 -12.69
C GLN A 133 5.96 -11.39 -14.13
N ARG A 134 6.63 -10.44 -14.82
CA ARG A 134 7.17 -10.67 -16.17
C ARG A 134 8.24 -11.77 -16.20
N SER A 135 9.12 -11.81 -15.20
CA SER A 135 10.13 -12.87 -15.08
C SER A 135 9.49 -14.24 -14.87
N VAL A 136 8.56 -14.34 -13.92
CA VAL A 136 7.83 -15.58 -13.60
C VAL A 136 7.03 -16.06 -14.81
N THR A 137 6.30 -15.18 -15.49
CA THR A 137 5.54 -15.54 -16.70
C THR A 137 6.45 -15.98 -17.85
N GLY A 138 7.62 -15.36 -18.02
CA GLY A 138 8.63 -15.82 -18.98
C GLY A 138 9.16 -17.22 -18.65
N LEU A 139 9.49 -17.48 -17.39
CA LEU A 139 9.95 -18.80 -16.93
C LEU A 139 8.86 -19.88 -17.07
N LEU A 140 7.60 -19.52 -16.84
CA LEU A 140 6.46 -20.43 -17.06
C LEU A 140 6.27 -20.75 -18.55
N ALA A 141 6.53 -19.80 -19.45
CA ALA A 141 6.47 -20.04 -20.90
C ALA A 141 7.61 -20.95 -21.40
N GLU A 142 8.73 -20.99 -20.68
CA GLU A 142 9.87 -21.91 -20.94
C GLU A 142 9.71 -23.27 -20.24
N ASP A 143 8.54 -23.58 -19.65
CA ASP A 143 8.29 -24.77 -18.81
C ASP A 143 9.22 -24.91 -17.59
N ARG A 144 9.88 -23.83 -17.16
CA ARG A 144 10.81 -23.81 -16.02
C ARG A 144 10.09 -23.53 -14.71
N CYS A 145 9.20 -24.43 -14.35
CA CYS A 145 8.30 -24.32 -13.21
C CYS A 145 8.98 -24.05 -11.86
N GLU A 146 10.02 -24.82 -11.52
CA GLU A 146 10.73 -24.67 -10.23
C GLU A 146 11.41 -23.31 -10.10
N GLU A 147 11.93 -22.78 -11.21
CA GLU A 147 12.59 -21.49 -11.24
C GLU A 147 11.60 -20.34 -11.17
N ALA A 148 10.44 -20.47 -11.84
CA ALA A 148 9.36 -19.51 -11.77
C ALA A 148 8.83 -19.37 -10.33
N ILE A 149 8.63 -20.50 -9.64
CA ILE A 149 8.19 -20.51 -8.24
C ILE A 149 9.25 -19.88 -7.33
N ARG A 150 10.53 -20.23 -7.52
CA ARG A 150 11.64 -19.67 -6.74
C ARG A 150 11.73 -18.16 -6.91
N ALA A 151 11.67 -17.66 -8.15
CA ALA A 151 11.68 -16.22 -8.44
C ALA A 151 10.53 -15.46 -7.77
N ALA A 152 9.33 -16.06 -7.71
CA ALA A 152 8.19 -15.46 -7.01
C ALA A 152 8.38 -15.41 -5.48
N LEU A 153 8.98 -16.46 -4.90
CA LEU A 153 9.26 -16.54 -3.45
C LEU A 153 10.40 -15.62 -3.03
N ASP A 154 11.45 -15.48 -3.85
CA ASP A 154 12.56 -14.57 -3.62
C ASP A 154 12.09 -13.10 -3.62
N GLY A 155 11.05 -12.79 -4.42
CA GLY A 155 10.35 -11.50 -4.40
C GLY A 155 9.37 -11.31 -3.23
N GLY A 156 9.14 -12.33 -2.40
CA GLY A 156 8.19 -12.29 -1.28
C GLY A 156 6.71 -12.34 -1.70
N TYR A 157 6.42 -12.65 -2.97
CA TYR A 157 5.05 -12.63 -3.53
C TYR A 157 4.41 -14.01 -3.43
N LEU A 158 3.90 -14.35 -2.23
CA LEU A 158 3.32 -15.67 -1.95
C LEU A 158 2.08 -16.00 -2.80
N GLY A 159 1.26 -14.99 -3.15
CA GLY A 159 0.11 -15.18 -4.05
C GLY A 159 0.54 -15.63 -5.44
N LEU A 160 1.50 -14.90 -6.03
CA LEU A 160 2.08 -15.22 -7.34
C LEU A 160 2.75 -16.61 -7.35
N ALA A 161 3.43 -16.99 -6.27
CA ALA A 161 4.02 -18.32 -6.14
C ALA A 161 2.97 -19.44 -6.10
N ARG A 162 1.79 -19.20 -5.51
CA ARG A 162 0.68 -20.17 -5.51
C ARG A 162 0.07 -20.32 -6.90
N GLU A 163 -0.12 -19.21 -7.62
CA GLU A 163 -0.62 -19.21 -9.00
C GLU A 163 0.34 -19.96 -9.93
N ALA A 164 1.64 -19.68 -9.84
CA ALA A 164 2.66 -20.38 -10.62
C ALA A 164 2.66 -21.89 -10.34
N ARG A 165 2.52 -22.31 -9.07
CA ARG A 165 2.37 -23.73 -8.71
C ARG A 165 1.12 -24.37 -9.29
N ALA A 166 -0.02 -23.67 -9.24
CA ALA A 166 -1.27 -24.17 -9.80
C ALA A 166 -1.16 -24.37 -11.31
N PHE A 167 -0.52 -23.44 -12.02
CA PHE A 167 -0.25 -23.56 -13.45
C PHE A 167 0.62 -24.78 -13.78
N CYS A 168 1.72 -24.96 -13.04
CA CYS A 168 2.62 -26.09 -13.22
C CYS A 168 2.01 -27.44 -12.84
N ALA A 169 1.09 -27.48 -11.87
CA ALA A 169 0.35 -28.71 -11.56
C ALA A 169 -0.65 -29.06 -12.68
N ALA A 170 -1.25 -28.05 -13.33
CA ALA A 170 -2.19 -28.25 -14.42
C ALA A 170 -1.50 -28.77 -15.69
N SER A 171 -0.31 -28.27 -16.02
CA SER A 171 0.45 -28.73 -17.21
C SER A 171 0.90 -30.20 -17.10
N VAL A 172 1.14 -30.70 -15.89
CA VAL A 172 1.48 -32.11 -15.64
C VAL A 172 0.24 -33.02 -15.69
N ALA A 173 -0.96 -32.47 -15.46
CA ALA A 173 -2.21 -33.22 -15.40
C ALA A 173 -2.89 -33.45 -16.77
N GLU A 174 -2.35 -32.90 -17.85
CA GLU A 174 -2.89 -33.09 -19.20
C GLU A 174 -2.19 -34.28 -19.90
N PRO A 175 -2.77 -35.50 -19.90
CA PRO A 175 -2.34 -36.51 -20.85
C PRO A 175 -2.73 -36.03 -22.24
N VAL A 176 -1.72 -35.78 -23.07
CA VAL A 176 -1.80 -35.50 -24.50
C VAL A 176 -2.67 -36.57 -25.19
N ASN A 177 -3.98 -36.35 -25.26
CA ASN A 177 -4.88 -37.09 -26.14
C ASN A 177 -5.12 -36.22 -27.38
N VAL A 178 -4.06 -36.08 -28.18
CA VAL A 178 -4.17 -35.63 -29.57
C VAL A 178 -4.71 -36.80 -30.37
N GLN A 179 -6.01 -37.09 -30.22
CA GLN A 179 -6.71 -37.96 -31.15
C GLN A 179 -6.85 -37.20 -32.47
N ALA A 180 -6.12 -37.70 -33.45
CA ALA A 180 -6.10 -37.27 -34.83
C ALA A 180 -7.52 -37.06 -35.37
N VAL A 181 -7.86 -35.82 -35.69
CA VAL A 181 -8.97 -35.52 -36.60
C VAL A 181 -8.48 -35.81 -38.01
N VAL A 182 -8.62 -37.08 -38.41
CA VAL A 182 -8.49 -37.49 -39.81
C VAL A 182 -9.72 -36.96 -40.56
N PRO A 183 -9.57 -36.13 -41.62
CA PRO A 183 -10.70 -35.70 -42.42
C PRO A 183 -11.26 -36.89 -43.24
N PRO A 184 -12.60 -37.03 -43.37
CA PRO A 184 -13.16 -38.05 -44.25
C PRO A 184 -12.87 -37.70 -45.71
N ALA A 185 -12.29 -38.66 -46.43
CA ALA A 185 -12.14 -38.60 -47.87
C ALA A 185 -13.52 -38.60 -48.54
N SER A 186 -13.71 -37.72 -49.52
CA SER A 186 -14.78 -37.78 -50.52
C SER A 186 -14.17 -37.50 -51.88
#